data_AF-A0A1H9GEX7-F1
#
_entry.id   AF-A0A1H9GEX7-F1
#
_cell.length_a   1.000
_cell.length_b   1.000
_cell.length_c   1.000
_cell.angle_alpha   90.00
_cell.angle_beta   90.00
_cell.angle_gamma   90.00
#
_symmetry.space_group_name_H-M   'P 1'
#
loop_
_entity.id
_entity.type
_entity.pdbx_description
1 polymer ?
#
loop_
_entity_poly.entity_id
_entity_poly.type
_entity_poly.pdbx_seq_one_letter_code
_entity_poly.pdbx_strand_id
1 'polypeptide(L)'
;MVDVWIIYNCIHCEGTWNYPILSRVHVSKINPNLYQKFMNNHNETAWYYAFQIHHLRKLCKDVDTNVCYDLRMERFESKFNDLTIRINCNYDLDLRIDKVLAEILGVSRSNLKKLEIDGRLKLNPNISMKKRIIDHLQVTVVGKG
;
A
#
# COMPACT_ATOMS: atom_id res chain seq x y z
N MET A 1 9.52 -28.63 12.31
CA MET A 1 8.52 -27.82 11.56
C MET A 1 8.27 -26.55 12.35
N VAL A 2 7.82 -25.49 11.71
CA VAL A 2 7.48 -24.23 12.35
C VAL A 2 6.10 -23.76 11.90
N ASP A 3 5.43 -23.06 12.81
CA ASP A 3 4.24 -22.28 12.56
C ASP A 3 4.62 -20.80 12.77
N VAL A 4 4.15 -19.92 11.91
CA VAL A 4 4.44 -18.47 11.98
C VAL A 4 3.13 -17.73 11.89
N TRP A 5 2.85 -16.86 12.86
CA TRP A 5 1.60 -16.10 12.96
C TRP A 5 1.89 -14.60 13.10
N ILE A 6 0.97 -13.76 12.61
CA ILE A 6 0.80 -12.39 13.11
C ILE A 6 -0.20 -12.44 14.25
N ILE A 7 0.16 -11.83 15.39
CA ILE A 7 -0.69 -11.78 16.58
C ILE A 7 -1.22 -10.36 16.71
N TYR A 8 -2.54 -10.21 16.63
CA TYR A 8 -3.23 -8.93 16.85
C TYR A 8 -3.82 -8.91 18.25
N ASN A 9 -3.36 -7.99 19.08
CA ASN A 9 -3.91 -7.78 20.42
C ASN A 9 -4.90 -6.60 20.38
N CYS A 10 -6.13 -6.84 20.81
CA CYS A 10 -7.12 -5.78 20.90
C CYS A 10 -6.82 -4.87 22.09
N ILE A 11 -6.63 -3.58 21.81
CA ILE A 11 -6.37 -2.56 22.85
C ILE A 11 -7.59 -2.27 23.74
N HIS A 12 -8.78 -2.78 23.38
CA HIS A 12 -10.04 -2.50 24.08
C HIS A 12 -10.57 -3.67 24.91
N CYS A 13 -10.27 -4.92 24.54
CA CYS A 13 -10.88 -6.10 25.16
C CYS A 13 -9.92 -7.25 25.49
N GLU A 14 -8.61 -7.03 25.45
CA GLU A 14 -7.55 -8.03 25.71
C GLU A 14 -7.59 -9.28 24.78
N GLY A 15 -8.55 -9.34 23.86
CA GLY A 15 -8.68 -10.42 22.89
C GLY A 15 -7.51 -10.44 21.92
N THR A 16 -7.09 -11.65 21.55
CA THR A 16 -6.02 -11.87 20.58
C THR A 16 -6.54 -12.57 19.35
N TRP A 17 -6.15 -12.11 18.16
CA TRP A 17 -6.40 -12.80 16.91
C TRP A 17 -5.08 -13.25 16.26
N ASN A 18 -4.93 -14.56 16.04
CA ASN A 18 -3.75 -15.15 15.43
C ASN A 18 -3.99 -15.38 13.94
N TYR A 19 -3.37 -14.59 13.09
CA TYR A 19 -3.38 -14.75 11.63
C TYR A 19 -2.24 -15.69 11.20
N PRO A 20 -2.52 -16.91 10.71
CA PRO A 20 -1.46 -17.83 10.31
C PRO A 20 -0.82 -17.42 8.98
N ILE A 21 0.49 -17.20 8.99
CA ILE A 21 1.32 -16.99 7.80
C ILE A 21 1.79 -18.34 7.26
N LEU A 22 2.40 -19.17 8.11
CA LEU A 22 2.88 -20.51 7.77
C LEU A 22 2.32 -21.51 8.78
N SER A 23 1.88 -22.66 8.27
CA SER A 23 1.37 -23.76 9.09
C SER A 23 2.16 -25.04 8.80
N ARG A 24 2.84 -25.59 9.82
CA ARG A 24 3.58 -26.86 9.79
C ARG A 24 4.60 -26.95 8.65
N VAL A 25 5.34 -25.86 8.42
CA VAL A 25 6.33 -25.80 7.34
C VAL A 25 7.69 -26.26 7.85
N HIS A 26 8.39 -27.08 7.07
CA HIS A 26 9.77 -27.46 7.41
C HIS A 26 10.71 -26.28 7.18
N VAL A 27 11.62 -25.98 8.11
CA VAL A 27 12.49 -24.79 8.06
C VAL A 27 13.32 -24.73 6.78
N SER A 28 13.78 -25.88 6.27
CA SER A 28 14.53 -25.95 5.00
C SER A 28 13.73 -25.53 3.76
N LYS A 29 12.39 -25.42 3.85
CA LYS A 29 11.53 -24.91 2.78
C LYS A 29 11.31 -23.40 2.86
N ILE A 30 11.79 -22.75 3.92
CA ILE A 30 11.65 -21.31 4.12
C ILE A 30 12.95 -20.66 3.67
N ASN A 31 12.85 -19.56 2.92
CA ASN A 31 14.03 -18.78 2.57
C ASN A 31 14.78 -18.38 3.86
N PRO A 32 16.11 -18.60 3.96
CA PRO A 32 16.85 -18.36 5.21
C PRO A 32 16.78 -16.92 5.72
N ASN A 33 16.80 -15.92 4.82
CA ASN A 33 16.66 -14.51 5.20
C ASN A 33 15.26 -14.21 5.75
N LEU A 34 14.23 -14.75 5.11
CA LEU A 34 12.85 -14.63 5.58
C LEU A 34 12.65 -15.34 6.94
N TYR A 35 13.25 -16.51 7.11
CA TYR A 35 13.21 -17.24 8.38
C TYR A 35 13.84 -16.42 9.52
N GLN A 36 15.01 -15.82 9.28
CA GLN A 36 15.64 -14.90 10.25
C GLN A 36 14.75 -13.69 10.55
N LYS A 37 14.08 -13.12 9.55
CA LYS A 37 13.11 -12.03 9.75
C LYS A 37 11.94 -12.45 10.62
N PHE A 38 11.43 -13.67 10.47
CA PHE A 38 10.40 -14.22 11.36
C PHE A 38 10.91 -14.39 12.79
N MET A 39 12.09 -14.98 12.97
CA MET A 39 12.69 -15.19 14.29
C MET A 39 12.92 -13.88 15.06
N ASN A 40 13.23 -12.80 14.35
CA ASN A 40 13.50 -11.49 14.94
C ASN A 40 12.26 -10.58 15.00
N ASN A 41 11.06 -11.08 14.68
CA ASN A 41 9.82 -10.28 14.57
C ASN A 41 10.01 -9.00 13.75
N HIS A 42 10.69 -9.12 12.60
CA HIS A 42 11.09 -7.97 11.79
C HIS A 42 9.88 -7.13 11.36
N ASN A 43 9.86 -5.85 11.76
CA ASN A 43 8.69 -4.97 11.63
C ASN A 43 8.13 -4.88 10.22
N GLU A 44 8.96 -4.61 9.21
CA GLU A 44 8.49 -4.47 7.81
C GLU A 44 7.93 -5.79 7.27
N THR A 45 8.46 -6.92 7.74
CA THR A 45 7.95 -8.24 7.37
C THR A 45 6.61 -8.51 8.04
N ALA A 46 6.46 -8.13 9.30
CA ALA A 46 5.17 -8.20 9.99
C ALA A 46 4.12 -7.34 9.26
N TRP A 47 4.46 -6.10 8.89
CA TRP A 47 3.58 -5.21 8.15
C TRP A 47 3.23 -5.76 6.77
N TYR A 48 4.21 -6.31 6.04
CA TYR A 48 3.96 -6.93 4.74
C TYR A 48 2.86 -7.99 4.80
N TYR A 49 2.91 -8.89 5.79
CA TYR A 49 1.87 -9.90 5.97
C TYR A 49 0.58 -9.32 6.56
N ALA A 50 0.67 -8.33 7.43
CA ALA A 50 -0.49 -7.68 8.03
C ALA A 50 -1.37 -6.96 6.99
N PHE A 51 -0.80 -6.41 5.93
CA PHE A 51 -1.53 -5.71 4.88
C PHE A 51 -1.90 -6.59 3.67
N GLN A 52 -1.79 -7.92 3.75
CA GLN A 52 -2.27 -8.80 2.68
C GLN A 52 -3.80 -8.91 2.69
N ILE A 53 -4.48 -7.82 2.33
CA ILE A 53 -5.93 -7.67 2.50
C ILE A 53 -6.74 -8.75 1.77
N HIS A 54 -6.26 -9.19 0.61
CA HIS A 54 -6.85 -10.28 -0.15
C HIS A 54 -6.78 -11.63 0.57
N HIS A 55 -5.76 -11.85 1.40
CA HIS A 55 -5.65 -13.04 2.25
C HIS A 55 -6.49 -12.89 3.51
N LEU A 56 -6.47 -11.72 4.15
CA LEU A 56 -7.27 -11.44 5.34
C LEU A 56 -8.77 -11.65 5.09
N ARG A 57 -9.29 -11.15 3.96
CA ARG A 57 -10.71 -11.28 3.58
C ARG A 57 -11.17 -12.74 3.40
N LYS A 58 -10.25 -13.70 3.22
CA LYS A 58 -10.59 -15.13 3.16
C LYS A 58 -10.73 -15.77 4.54
N LEU A 59 -10.15 -15.16 5.57
CA LEU A 59 -10.12 -15.68 6.94
C LEU A 59 -11.05 -14.93 7.87
N CYS A 60 -11.34 -13.66 7.60
CA CYS A 60 -12.25 -12.82 8.35
C CYS A 60 -13.17 -12.06 7.37
N LYS A 61 -14.47 -11.99 7.69
CA LYS A 61 -15.46 -11.27 6.88
C LYS A 61 -15.39 -9.75 7.09
N ASP A 62 -15.06 -9.32 8.31
CA ASP A 62 -15.07 -7.93 8.73
C ASP A 62 -13.65 -7.38 8.85
N VAL A 63 -12.92 -7.37 7.72
CA VAL A 63 -11.60 -6.74 7.64
C VAL A 63 -11.79 -5.23 7.54
N ASP A 64 -11.35 -4.48 8.55
CA ASP A 64 -11.30 -3.03 8.47
C ASP A 64 -10.26 -2.60 7.43
N THR A 65 -10.71 -1.85 6.43
CA THR A 65 -9.87 -1.34 5.35
C THR A 65 -9.59 0.15 5.48
N ASN A 66 -10.04 0.79 6.56
CA ASN A 66 -9.75 2.18 6.86
C ASN A 66 -8.37 2.30 7.50
N VAL A 67 -7.34 2.08 6.69
CA VAL A 67 -5.96 2.22 7.14
C VAL A 67 -5.63 3.70 7.29
N CYS A 68 -5.18 4.10 8.48
CA CYS A 68 -4.53 5.39 8.70
C CYS A 68 -3.16 5.38 8.03
N TYR A 69 -2.85 6.41 7.24
CA TYR A 69 -1.58 6.58 6.57
C TYR A 69 -1.11 8.03 6.68
N ASP A 70 0.20 8.21 6.64
CA ASP A 70 0.84 9.52 6.53
C ASP A 70 1.47 9.67 5.13
N LEU A 71 1.21 10.79 4.47
CA LEU A 71 1.87 11.13 3.22
C LEU A 71 3.23 11.76 3.51
N ARG A 72 4.30 11.03 3.19
CA ARG A 72 5.68 11.56 3.21
C ARG A 72 6.08 11.96 1.81
N MET A 73 6.39 13.24 1.62
CA MET A 73 6.73 13.82 0.34
C MET A 73 8.17 14.32 0.34
N GLU A 74 8.94 13.91 -0.65
CA GLU A 74 10.26 14.46 -0.96
C GLU A 74 10.16 15.21 -2.29
N ARG A 75 10.57 16.49 -2.29
CA ARG A 75 10.54 17.33 -3.48
C ARG A 75 11.94 17.41 -4.09
N PHE A 76 12.00 17.17 -5.39
CA PHE A 76 13.21 17.30 -6.18
C PHE A 76 12.98 18.41 -7.19
N GLU A 77 13.92 19.34 -7.32
CA GLU A 77 13.83 20.40 -8.32
C GLU A 77 13.86 19.81 -9.73
N SER A 78 12.98 20.30 -10.59
CA SER A 78 12.89 19.91 -12.00
C SER A 78 13.04 21.16 -12.87
N LYS A 79 13.82 21.04 -13.95
CA LYS A 79 13.93 22.08 -14.99
C LYS A 79 12.72 22.10 -15.93
N PHE A 80 11.81 21.14 -15.80
CA PHE A 80 10.61 21.02 -16.62
C PHE A 80 9.41 21.63 -15.90
N ASN A 81 8.49 22.21 -16.67
CA ASN A 81 7.20 22.70 -16.16
C ASN A 81 6.25 21.58 -15.70
N ASP A 82 6.62 20.32 -15.94
CA ASP A 82 5.81 19.16 -15.59
C ASP A 82 6.12 18.66 -14.18
N LEU A 83 5.07 18.33 -13.44
CA LEU A 83 5.16 17.70 -12.13
C LEU A 83 5.10 16.17 -12.32
N THR A 84 6.13 15.46 -11.86
CA THR A 84 6.10 13.99 -11.78
C THR A 84 6.06 13.55 -10.33
N ILE A 85 5.05 12.77 -9.98
CA ILE A 85 4.87 12.14 -8.68
C ILE A 85 5.18 10.65 -8.81
N ARG A 86 6.08 10.14 -7.97
CA ARG A 86 6.34 8.71 -7.84
C ARG A 86 5.82 8.24 -6.49
N ILE A 87 4.84 7.34 -6.50
CA ILE A 87 4.26 6.75 -5.31
C ILE A 87 4.98 5.43 -5.05
N ASN A 88 5.63 5.32 -3.90
CA ASN A 88 6.14 4.05 -3.38
C ASN A 88 5.23 3.61 -2.24
N CYS A 89 4.66 2.41 -2.35
CA CYS A 89 3.72 1.87 -1.39
C CYS A 89 4.02 0.38 -1.20
N ASN A 90 4.77 0.07 -0.15
CA ASN A 90 5.27 -1.29 0.12
C ASN A 90 4.17 -2.26 0.60
N TYR A 91 2.93 -1.79 0.73
CA TYR A 91 1.81 -2.50 1.36
C TYR A 91 0.54 -2.33 0.52
N ASP A 92 -0.31 -3.36 0.51
CA ASP A 92 -1.64 -3.29 -0.13
C ASP A 92 -2.65 -2.64 0.82
N LEU A 93 -2.63 -1.31 0.84
CA LEU A 93 -3.45 -0.50 1.76
C LEU A 93 -4.91 -0.31 1.28
N ASP A 94 -5.33 -0.96 0.18
CA ASP A 94 -6.65 -0.78 -0.45
C ASP A 94 -7.04 0.70 -0.72
N LEU A 95 -6.03 1.59 -0.84
CA LEU A 95 -6.20 3.03 -1.07
C LEU A 95 -6.50 3.33 -2.54
N ARG A 96 -7.52 4.15 -2.81
CA ARG A 96 -7.83 4.58 -4.19
C ARG A 96 -6.81 5.61 -4.68
N ILE A 97 -6.39 5.46 -5.94
CA ILE A 97 -5.48 6.41 -6.59
C ILE A 97 -6.07 7.83 -6.61
N ASP A 98 -7.33 7.98 -7.04
CA ASP A 98 -7.97 9.30 -7.11
C ASP A 98 -8.08 10.01 -5.74
N LYS A 99 -8.28 9.27 -4.65
CA LYS A 99 -8.30 9.82 -3.29
C LYS A 99 -6.94 10.38 -2.91
N VAL A 100 -5.89 9.58 -3.09
CA VAL A 100 -4.52 9.98 -2.69
C VAL A 100 -3.99 11.09 -3.57
N LEU A 101 -4.22 11.05 -4.88
CA LEU A 101 -3.82 12.13 -5.78
C LEU A 101 -4.54 13.45 -5.46
N ALA A 102 -5.80 13.40 -5.04
CA ALA A 102 -6.56 14.58 -4.66
C ALA A 102 -5.96 15.25 -3.42
N GLU A 103 -5.55 14.43 -2.45
CA GLU A 103 -4.86 14.86 -1.23
C GLU A 103 -3.47 15.45 -1.54
N ILE A 104 -2.66 14.76 -2.36
CA ILE A 104 -1.32 15.23 -2.75
C ILE A 104 -1.38 16.56 -3.52
N LEU A 105 -2.30 16.68 -4.47
CA LEU A 105 -2.39 17.85 -5.35
C LEU A 105 -3.26 18.98 -4.76
N GLY A 106 -3.97 18.74 -3.66
CA GLY A 106 -4.88 19.72 -3.05
C GLY A 106 -6.07 20.08 -3.95
N VAL A 107 -6.55 19.16 -4.79
CA VAL A 107 -7.66 19.38 -5.74
C VAL A 107 -8.77 18.36 -5.54
N SER A 108 -9.97 18.66 -6.03
CA SER A 108 -11.07 17.70 -6.00
C SER A 108 -10.84 16.51 -6.95
N ARG A 109 -11.45 15.37 -6.64
CA ARG A 109 -11.47 14.20 -7.54
C ARG A 109 -12.12 14.51 -8.91
N SER A 110 -13.07 15.43 -8.96
CA SER A 110 -13.66 15.89 -10.22
C SER A 110 -12.68 16.70 -11.06
N ASN A 111 -11.82 17.51 -10.44
CA ASN A 111 -10.76 18.23 -11.13
C ASN A 111 -9.66 17.29 -11.63
N LEU A 112 -9.28 16.25 -10.87
CA LEU A 112 -8.37 15.20 -11.36
C LEU A 112 -8.91 14.55 -12.63
N LYS A 113 -10.19 14.17 -12.61
CA LYS A 113 -10.84 13.56 -13.78
C LYS A 113 -10.83 14.48 -14.99
N LYS A 114 -11.02 15.79 -14.81
CA LYS A 114 -10.88 16.77 -15.89
C LYS A 114 -9.46 16.79 -16.45
N LEU A 115 -8.44 16.83 -15.57
CA LEU A 115 -7.03 16.78 -16.01
C LEU A 115 -6.70 15.50 -16.79
N GLU A 116 -7.25 14.34 -16.39
CA GLU A 116 -7.11 13.08 -17.11
C GLU A 116 -7.76 13.16 -18.50
N ILE A 117 -9.00 13.65 -18.59
CA ILE A 117 -9.74 13.83 -19.86
C ILE A 117 -9.01 14.79 -20.80
N ASP A 118 -8.48 15.88 -20.26
CA ASP A 118 -7.74 16.90 -21.01
C ASP A 118 -6.31 16.42 -21.42
N GLY A 119 -5.93 15.20 -21.06
CA GLY A 119 -4.60 14.62 -21.36
C GLY A 119 -3.45 15.22 -20.53
N ARG A 120 -3.79 16.01 -19.51
CA ARG A 120 -2.84 16.74 -18.64
C ARG A 120 -2.43 15.95 -17.40
N LEU A 121 -3.08 14.84 -17.11
CA LEU A 121 -2.71 13.90 -16.07
C LEU A 121 -2.57 12.51 -16.70
N LYS A 122 -1.39 11.89 -16.55
CA LYS A 122 -1.09 10.56 -17.08
C LYS A 122 -0.52 9.66 -15.99
N LEU A 123 -0.98 8.41 -15.97
CA LEU A 123 -0.50 7.38 -15.05
C LEU A 123 0.40 6.40 -15.82
N ASN A 124 1.45 5.94 -15.16
CA ASN A 124 2.30 4.84 -15.62
C ASN A 124 2.43 3.80 -14.48
N PRO A 125 1.92 2.57 -14.65
CA PRO A 125 1.23 2.04 -15.83
C PRO A 125 -0.11 2.76 -16.13
N ASN A 126 -0.58 2.67 -17.39
CA ASN A 126 -1.84 3.27 -17.80
C ASN A 126 -3.04 2.51 -17.19
N ILE A 127 -3.46 2.94 -16.01
CA ILE A 127 -4.55 2.35 -15.24
C ILE A 127 -5.55 3.45 -14.83
N SER A 128 -6.80 3.06 -14.62
CA SER A 128 -7.81 4.01 -14.13
C SER A 128 -7.47 4.49 -12.72
N MET A 129 -7.60 5.81 -12.48
CA MET A 129 -7.51 6.38 -11.13
C MET A 129 -8.55 5.83 -10.13
N LYS A 130 -9.58 5.11 -10.60
CA LYS A 130 -10.54 4.42 -9.74
C LYS A 130 -9.99 3.12 -9.12
N LYS A 131 -8.84 2.63 -9.59
CA LYS A 131 -8.16 1.45 -9.03
C LYS A 131 -7.43 1.81 -7.73
N ARG A 132 -6.89 0.77 -7.09
CA ARG A 132 -6.05 0.92 -5.90
C ARG A 132 -4.62 1.32 -6.28
N ILE A 133 -3.96 2.00 -5.36
CA ILE A 133 -2.53 2.30 -5.46
C ILE A 133 -1.79 0.99 -5.63
N ILE A 134 -0.82 1.02 -6.54
CA ILE A 134 0.18 -0.02 -6.69
C ILE A 134 1.53 0.59 -6.39
N ASP A 135 2.47 -0.26 -5.97
CA ASP A 135 3.83 0.18 -5.77
C ASP A 135 4.44 0.71 -7.08
N HIS A 136 5.32 1.70 -6.95
CA HIS A 136 5.99 2.39 -8.05
C HIS A 136 5.07 3.06 -9.09
N LEU A 137 3.83 3.40 -8.71
CA LEU A 137 2.95 4.18 -9.58
C LEU A 137 3.55 5.56 -9.86
N GLN A 138 3.72 5.89 -11.14
CA GLN A 138 4.15 7.22 -11.57
C GLN A 138 2.96 8.00 -12.13
N VAL A 139 2.86 9.27 -11.75
CA VAL A 139 1.83 10.20 -12.22
C VAL A 139 2.50 11.47 -12.73
N THR A 140 2.26 11.81 -13.98
CA THR A 140 2.75 13.05 -14.59
C THR A 140 1.61 14.02 -14.79
N VAL A 141 1.77 15.24 -14.27
CA VAL A 141 0.86 16.37 -14.46
C VAL A 141 1.55 17.42 -15.31
N VAL A 142 1.01 17.67 -16.50
CA VAL A 142 1.58 18.60 -17.47
C VAL A 142 1.19 20.03 -17.11
N GLY A 143 2.19 20.90 -16.97
CA GLY A 143 2.00 22.33 -16.72
C GLY A 143 1.17 22.98 -17.83
N LYS A 144 0.46 24.06 -17.54
CA LYS A 144 -0.05 24.90 -18.64
C LYS A 144 1.19 25.57 -19.25
N GLY A 145 1.46 25.28 -20.53
CA GLY A 145 2.39 26.07 -21.33
C GLY A 145 1.92 27.51 -21.49
#